data_AF-A0A381S558-F1
#
_entry.id   AF-A0A381S558-F1
#
_cell.length_a   1.000
_cell.length_b   1.000
_cell.length_c   1.000
_cell.angle_alpha   90.00
_cell.angle_beta   90.00
_cell.angle_gamma   90.00
#
_symmetry.space_group_name_H-M   'P 1'
#
loop_
_entity.id
_entity.type
_entity.pdbx_description
1 polymer ?
#
loop_
_entity_poly.entity_id
_entity_poly.type
_entity_poly.pdbx_seq_one_letter_code
_entity_poly.pdbx_strand_id
1 'polypeptide(L)'
;MGIFGNINGSEHQPWTDPIQRFTQISDWVLKVLRLYQPGGITIAIENYSYGSKGQALFQIAENCGILKYRLLEQKWKYSVIVPSVVKKFATGKGNADKEMMYEQFCKDTKTDLKKLLDTAKAGNPVSDIVDSWYIAKANYGRL
;
A
#
# COMPACT_ATOMS: atom_id res chain seq x y z
N MET A 1 1.19 20.22 4.11
CA MET A 1 0.55 19.44 3.02
C MET A 1 1.25 19.83 1.74
N GLY A 2 1.86 18.88 1.03
CA GLY A 2 2.48 19.12 -0.27
C GLY A 2 1.53 18.66 -1.38
N ILE A 3 1.42 19.45 -2.44
CA ILE A 3 0.63 19.11 -3.63
C ILE A 3 1.60 19.06 -4.81
N PHE A 4 1.67 17.92 -5.49
CA PHE A 4 2.55 17.68 -6.63
C PHE A 4 1.71 17.13 -7.79
N GLY A 5 1.12 18.02 -8.58
CA GLY A 5 0.14 17.63 -9.60
C GLY A 5 -1.11 17.02 -8.97
N ASN A 6 -1.42 15.77 -9.28
CA ASN A 6 -2.53 15.01 -8.70
C ASN A 6 -2.15 14.23 -7.43
N ILE A 7 -0.95 14.45 -6.88
CA ILE A 7 -0.46 13.78 -5.68
C ILE A 7 -0.56 14.73 -4.49
N ASN A 8 -1.32 14.30 -3.47
CA ASN A 8 -1.47 15.02 -2.22
C ASN A 8 -0.72 14.27 -1.11
N GLY A 9 0.28 14.93 -0.53
CA GLY A 9 1.10 14.40 0.56
C GLY A 9 0.94 15.19 1.85
N SER A 10 1.06 14.50 2.98
CA SER A 10 1.18 15.12 4.30
C SER A 10 2.31 14.44 5.07
N GLU A 11 3.08 15.24 5.78
CA GLU A 11 4.11 14.72 6.67
C GLU A 11 3.46 13.87 7.78
N HIS A 12 4.10 12.74 8.09
CA HIS A 12 3.68 11.90 9.20
C HIS A 12 3.96 12.61 10.52
N GLN A 13 3.04 12.51 11.48
CA GLN A 13 3.22 13.16 12.78
C GLN A 13 4.36 12.49 13.57
N PRO A 14 5.05 13.23 14.46
CA PRO A 14 5.93 12.62 15.44
C PRO A 14 5.16 11.61 16.32
N TRP A 15 5.86 10.59 16.78
CA TRP A 15 5.30 9.55 17.65
C TRP A 15 6.35 9.04 18.63
N THR A 16 5.91 8.57 19.79
CA THR A 16 6.76 8.10 20.89
C THR A 16 6.73 6.59 21.06
N ASP A 17 5.67 5.93 20.59
CA ASP A 17 5.50 4.48 20.67
C ASP A 17 4.83 3.90 19.40
N PRO A 18 4.99 2.58 19.14
CA PRO A 18 4.41 1.94 17.97
C PRO A 18 2.89 2.06 17.86
N ILE A 19 2.15 1.99 18.98
CA ILE A 19 0.68 2.06 18.95
C ILE A 19 0.23 3.44 18.50
N GLN A 20 0.87 4.51 18.98
CA GLN A 20 0.61 5.86 18.51
C GLN A 20 0.88 5.98 17.01
N ARG A 21 2.01 5.46 16.52
CA ARG A 21 2.34 5.44 15.09
C ARG A 21 1.29 4.72 14.26
N PHE A 22 0.89 3.52 14.66
CA PHE A 22 -0.10 2.70 13.95
C PHE A 22 -1.49 3.34 13.95
N THR A 23 -1.83 4.04 15.04
CA THR A 23 -3.06 4.83 15.14
C THR A 23 -3.04 6.01 14.15
N GLN A 24 -1.93 6.77 14.10
CA GLN A 24 -1.77 7.88 13.15
C GLN A 24 -1.84 7.43 11.69
N ILE A 25 -1.20 6.29 11.35
CA ILE A 25 -1.28 5.70 10.01
C ILE A 25 -2.72 5.33 9.67
N SER A 26 -3.42 4.64 10.58
CA SER A 26 -4.81 4.24 10.34
C SER A 26 -5.77 5.44 10.30
N ASP A 27 -5.54 6.50 11.07
CA ASP A 27 -6.29 7.76 10.98
C ASP A 27 -6.19 8.35 9.58
N TRP A 28 -4.96 8.39 9.05
CA TRP A 28 -4.70 8.86 7.71
C TRP A 28 -5.41 8.00 6.66
N VAL A 29 -5.34 6.67 6.76
CA VAL A 29 -6.06 5.76 5.84
C VAL A 29 -7.57 6.01 5.88
N LEU A 30 -8.18 6.06 7.07
CA LEU A 30 -9.61 6.30 7.20
C LEU A 30 -10.02 7.67 6.63
N LYS A 31 -9.18 8.70 6.83
CA LYS A 31 -9.39 10.03 6.23
C LYS A 31 -9.34 9.97 4.70
N VAL A 32 -8.32 9.33 4.12
CA VAL A 32 -8.17 9.18 2.67
C VAL A 32 -9.37 8.44 2.07
N LEU A 33 -9.81 7.34 2.68
CA LEU A 33 -10.97 6.59 2.20
C LEU A 33 -12.25 7.45 2.19
N ARG A 34 -12.50 8.25 3.23
CA ARG A 34 -13.68 9.14 3.28
C ARG A 34 -13.63 10.25 2.24
N LEU A 35 -12.45 10.82 2.00
CA LEU A 35 -12.29 11.95 1.08
C LEU A 35 -12.37 11.52 -0.39
N TYR A 36 -11.78 10.37 -0.73
CA TYR A 36 -11.54 10.01 -2.13
C TYR A 36 -12.38 8.84 -2.64
N GLN A 37 -13.21 8.21 -1.80
CA GLN A 37 -14.12 7.11 -2.21
C GLN A 37 -15.60 7.40 -1.85
N PRO A 38 -16.17 8.55 -2.26
CA PRO A 38 -17.55 8.92 -1.90
C PRO A 38 -18.62 8.00 -2.50
N GLY A 39 -18.31 7.29 -3.59
CA GLY A 39 -19.24 6.37 -4.27
C GLY A 39 -19.32 4.96 -3.69
N GLY A 40 -18.59 4.69 -2.60
CA GLY A 40 -18.48 3.37 -1.99
C GLY A 40 -17.02 2.97 -1.80
N ILE A 41 -16.74 2.36 -0.64
CA ILE A 41 -15.38 2.03 -0.23
C ILE A 41 -15.09 0.57 -0.60
N THR A 42 -14.13 0.39 -1.51
CA THR A 42 -13.54 -0.91 -1.84
C THR A 42 -12.11 -0.95 -1.33
N ILE A 43 -11.80 -1.92 -0.48
CA ILE A 43 -10.49 -2.03 0.17
C ILE A 43 -9.87 -3.37 -0.16
N ALA A 44 -8.61 -3.36 -0.57
CA ALA A 44 -7.78 -4.55 -0.66
C ALA A 44 -6.49 -4.34 0.13
N ILE A 45 -6.10 -5.34 0.89
CA ILE A 45 -4.91 -5.33 1.73
C ILE A 45 -4.08 -6.57 1.37
N GLU A 46 -2.77 -6.40 1.27
CA GLU A 46 -1.87 -7.54 1.13
C GLU A 46 -1.88 -8.41 2.40
N ASN A 47 -1.70 -9.71 2.25
CA ASN A 47 -1.50 -10.59 3.39
C ASN A 47 -0.16 -10.30 4.10
N TYR A 48 0.01 -10.80 5.33
CA TYR A 48 1.24 -10.59 6.09
C TYR A 48 2.48 -11.08 5.34
N SER A 49 3.58 -10.34 5.50
CA SER A 49 4.90 -10.73 4.97
C SER A 49 5.51 -11.84 5.83
N TYR A 50 5.17 -13.10 5.53
CA TYR A 50 5.75 -14.27 6.19
C TYR A 50 7.26 -14.43 5.97
N GLY A 51 7.83 -13.71 5.01
CA GLY A 51 9.29 -13.63 4.82
C GLY A 51 10.00 -12.68 5.79
N SER A 52 9.26 -11.79 6.47
CA SER A 52 9.83 -10.87 7.45
C SER A 52 10.24 -11.60 8.72
N LYS A 53 11.35 -11.20 9.33
CA LYS A 53 11.91 -11.83 10.53
C LYS A 53 12.06 -10.83 11.68
N GLY A 54 12.02 -11.33 12.92
CA GLY A 54 12.24 -10.54 14.13
C GLY A 54 11.23 -9.41 14.31
N GLN A 55 11.70 -8.26 14.80
CA GLN A 55 10.86 -7.10 15.14
C GLN A 55 10.01 -6.59 13.97
N ALA A 56 10.52 -6.66 12.74
CA ALA A 56 9.81 -6.18 11.56
C ALA A 56 8.49 -6.94 11.32
N LEU A 57 8.45 -8.24 11.59
CA LEU A 57 7.23 -9.05 11.45
C LEU A 57 6.15 -8.56 12.41
N PHE A 58 6.50 -8.33 13.68
CA PHE A 58 5.55 -7.88 14.70
C PHE A 58 5.05 -6.47 14.42
N GLN A 59 5.93 -5.54 14.03
CA GLN A 59 5.53 -4.18 13.67
C GLN A 59 4.54 -4.16 12.49
N ILE A 60 4.77 -4.97 11.46
CA ILE A 60 3.84 -5.10 10.32
C ILE A 60 2.53 -5.75 10.77
N ALA A 61 2.62 -6.81 11.58
CA ALA A 61 1.46 -7.54 12.07
C ALA A 61 0.53 -6.66 12.91
N GLU A 62 1.10 -5.92 13.86
CA GLU A 62 0.38 -5.01 14.77
C GLU A 62 -0.20 -3.80 14.01
N ASN A 63 0.58 -3.15 13.15
CA ASN A 63 0.09 -2.02 12.34
C ASN A 63 -1.12 -2.42 11.48
N CYS A 64 -1.01 -3.55 10.79
CA CYS A 64 -2.10 -4.07 9.96
C CYS A 64 -3.27 -4.59 10.82
N GLY A 65 -3.00 -5.17 11.99
CA GLY A 65 -4.02 -5.58 12.96
C GLY A 65 -4.88 -4.40 13.43
N ILE A 66 -4.24 -3.29 13.81
CA ILE A 66 -4.93 -2.05 14.19
C ILE A 66 -5.75 -1.51 13.03
N LEU A 67 -5.19 -1.45 11.81
CA LEU A 67 -5.95 -1.02 10.65
C LEU A 67 -7.20 -1.88 10.43
N LYS A 68 -7.06 -3.22 10.45
CA LYS A 68 -8.19 -4.16 10.27
C LYS A 68 -9.26 -3.98 11.33
N TYR A 69 -8.86 -3.85 12.60
CA TYR A 69 -9.79 -3.58 13.71
C TYR A 69 -10.55 -2.27 13.48
N ARG A 70 -9.86 -1.20 13.09
CA ARG A 70 -10.49 0.10 12.85
C ARG A 70 -11.40 0.11 11.62
N LEU A 71 -11.06 -0.64 10.57
CA LEU A 71 -11.96 -0.84 9.42
C LEU A 71 -13.25 -1.57 9.84
N LEU A 72 -13.13 -2.56 10.72
CA LEU A 72 -14.28 -3.24 11.32
C LEU A 72 -15.18 -2.28 12.11
N GLU A 73 -14.61 -1.37 12.90
CA GLU A 73 -15.38 -0.33 13.61
C GLU A 73 -16.17 0.58 12.65
N GLN A 74 -15.63 0.84 11.45
CA GLN A 74 -16.34 1.58 10.39
C GLN A 74 -17.35 0.72 9.61
N LYS A 75 -17.46 -0.57 9.91
CA LYS A 75 -18.24 -1.56 9.14
C LYS A 75 -17.78 -1.66 7.67
N TRP A 76 -16.52 -1.38 7.39
CA TRP A 76 -15.95 -1.48 6.05
C TRP A 76 -15.31 -2.85 5.84
N LYS A 77 -15.74 -3.54 4.78
CA LYS A 77 -15.18 -4.83 4.36
C LYS A 77 -13.90 -4.60 3.57
N TYR A 78 -12.98 -5.56 3.65
CA TYR A 78 -11.76 -5.58 2.86
C TYR A 78 -11.48 -6.98 2.31
N SER A 79 -10.83 -7.02 1.15
CA SER A 79 -10.28 -8.23 0.55
C SER A 79 -8.83 -8.41 0.97
N VAL A 80 -8.42 -9.65 1.18
CA VAL A 80 -7.00 -9.99 1.36
C VAL A 80 -6.46 -10.57 0.07
N ILE A 81 -5.32 -10.05 -0.40
CA ILE A 81 -4.65 -10.55 -1.60
C ILE A 81 -3.28 -11.11 -1.23
N VAL A 82 -2.97 -12.29 -1.77
CA VAL A 82 -1.68 -12.95 -1.54
C VAL A 82 -0.61 -12.28 -2.42
N PRO A 83 0.59 -11.96 -1.88
CA PRO A 83 1.66 -11.29 -2.61
C PRO A 83 2.01 -11.95 -3.96
N SER A 84 2.12 -13.29 -3.97
CA SER A 84 2.45 -14.04 -5.18
C SER A 84 1.38 -13.92 -6.27
N VAL A 85 0.11 -13.71 -5.91
CA VAL A 85 -0.97 -13.47 -6.85
C VAL A 85 -0.85 -12.08 -7.48
N VAL A 86 -0.50 -11.06 -6.69
CA VAL A 86 -0.23 -9.70 -7.20
C VAL A 86 0.94 -9.72 -8.17
N LYS A 87 2.05 -10.38 -7.80
CA LYS A 87 3.25 -10.51 -8.64
C LYS A 87 2.97 -11.23 -9.95
N LYS A 88 2.20 -12.35 -9.88
CA LYS A 88 1.78 -13.09 -11.07
C LYS A 88 0.85 -12.26 -11.95
N PHE A 89 -0.07 -11.50 -11.35
CA PHE A 89 -0.96 -10.60 -12.08
C PHE A 89 -0.19 -9.50 -12.81
N ALA A 90 0.78 -8.87 -12.15
CA ALA A 90 1.59 -7.82 -12.75
C ALA A 90 2.50 -8.36 -13.86
N THR A 91 3.33 -9.36 -13.56
CA THR A 91 4.49 -9.74 -14.39
C THR A 91 4.36 -11.09 -15.10
N GLY A 92 3.29 -11.84 -14.82
CA GLY A 92 3.17 -13.25 -15.19
C GLY A 92 3.93 -14.22 -14.26
N LYS A 93 4.74 -13.72 -13.31
CA LYS A 93 5.55 -14.54 -12.40
C LYS A 93 5.24 -14.27 -10.92
N GLY A 94 4.95 -15.33 -10.16
CA GLY A 94 4.63 -15.20 -8.73
C GLY A 94 5.81 -14.85 -7.82
N ASN A 95 7.04 -14.97 -8.31
CA ASN A 95 8.28 -14.70 -7.59
C ASN A 95 9.03 -13.46 -8.12
N ALA A 96 8.34 -12.55 -8.83
CA ALA A 96 8.94 -11.32 -9.33
C ALA A 96 9.58 -10.46 -8.22
N ASP A 97 10.71 -9.84 -8.54
CA ASP A 97 11.39 -8.89 -7.65
C ASP A 97 10.84 -7.46 -7.83
N LYS A 98 11.39 -6.51 -7.05
CA LYS A 98 10.94 -5.11 -7.04
C LYS A 98 11.20 -4.38 -8.35
N GLU A 99 12.31 -4.69 -9.04
CA GLU A 99 12.64 -4.03 -10.32
C GLU A 99 11.71 -4.53 -11.42
N MET A 100 11.42 -5.84 -11.48
CA MET A 100 10.44 -6.41 -12.42
C MET A 100 9.04 -5.80 -12.24
N MET A 101 8.59 -5.64 -10.99
CA MET A 101 7.32 -4.99 -10.69
C MET A 101 7.32 -3.53 -11.15
N TYR A 102 8.41 -2.80 -10.91
CA TYR A 102 8.55 -1.41 -11.31
C TYR A 102 8.60 -1.22 -12.83
N GLU A 103 9.38 -2.03 -13.55
CA GLU A 103 9.44 -1.98 -15.01
C GLU A 103 8.06 -2.20 -15.64
N GLN A 104 7.30 -3.17 -15.11
CA GLN A 104 5.94 -3.40 -15.58
C GLN A 104 5.03 -2.23 -15.22
N PHE A 105 5.17 -1.64 -14.02
CA PHE A 105 4.42 -0.44 -13.64
C PHE A 105 4.66 0.72 -14.62
N CYS A 106 5.90 0.97 -15.00
CA CYS A 106 6.24 1.99 -15.99
C CYS A 106 5.58 1.72 -17.35
N LYS A 107 5.54 0.45 -17.78
CA LYS A 107 4.88 0.04 -19.03
C LYS A 107 3.37 0.25 -18.97
N ASP A 108 2.75 -0.13 -17.87
CA ASP A 108 1.29 -0.07 -17.65
C ASP A 108 0.77 1.36 -17.48
N THR A 109 1.52 2.20 -16.75
CA THR A 109 1.06 3.54 -16.33
C THR A 109 1.71 4.69 -17.08
N LYS A 110 2.77 4.42 -17.85
CA LYS A 110 3.62 5.43 -18.49
C LYS A 110 4.20 6.45 -17.49
N THR A 111 4.38 6.05 -16.23
CA THR A 111 4.88 6.91 -15.14
C THR A 111 6.23 6.44 -14.63
N ASP A 112 7.18 7.38 -14.49
CA ASP A 112 8.51 7.14 -13.92
C ASP A 112 8.58 7.68 -12.48
N LEU A 113 8.28 6.81 -11.51
CA LEU A 113 8.29 7.19 -10.09
C LEU A 113 9.70 7.44 -9.56
N LYS A 114 10.73 6.76 -10.11
CA LYS A 114 12.13 6.98 -9.70
C LYS A 114 12.53 8.42 -9.99
N LYS A 115 12.19 8.91 -11.18
CA LYS A 115 12.42 10.31 -11.55
C LYS A 115 11.55 11.28 -10.75
N LEU A 116 10.28 10.94 -10.52
CA LEU A 116 9.35 11.81 -9.79
C LEU A 116 9.76 12.02 -8.32
N LEU A 117 10.26 10.95 -7.68
CA LEU A 117 10.63 10.93 -6.27
C LEU A 117 12.13 11.11 -6.03
N ASP A 118 12.90 11.35 -7.09
CA ASP A 118 14.36 11.50 -7.07
C ASP A 118 15.08 10.33 -6.37
N THR A 119 14.79 9.10 -6.81
CA THR A 119 15.38 7.88 -6.26
C THR A 119 16.09 7.06 -7.34
N ALA A 120 17.24 6.46 -7.01
CA ALA A 120 18.02 5.67 -7.97
C ALA A 120 17.53 4.21 -8.12
N LYS A 121 16.89 3.64 -7.09
CA LYS A 121 16.51 2.21 -7.03
C LYS A 121 15.01 2.05 -6.87
N ALA A 122 14.45 0.90 -7.27
CA ALA A 122 13.04 0.56 -7.01
C ALA A 122 12.86 0.11 -5.54
N GLY A 123 13.50 0.80 -4.60
CA GLY A 123 13.31 0.61 -3.16
C GLY A 123 12.09 1.38 -2.66
N ASN A 124 11.94 1.43 -1.34
CA ASN A 124 10.88 2.25 -0.73
C ASN A 124 11.26 3.73 -0.88
N PRO A 125 10.31 4.64 -1.18
CA PRO A 125 8.86 4.41 -1.25
C PRO A 125 8.33 3.92 -2.61
N VAL A 126 9.17 3.88 -3.67
CA VAL A 126 8.74 3.48 -5.03
C VAL A 126 8.07 2.10 -5.03
N SER A 127 8.69 1.08 -4.42
CA SER A 127 8.11 -0.26 -4.40
C SER A 127 6.76 -0.30 -3.68
N ASP A 128 6.60 0.47 -2.60
CA ASP A 128 5.35 0.46 -1.82
C ASP A 128 4.18 1.06 -2.64
N ILE A 129 4.47 2.10 -3.45
CA ILE A 129 3.50 2.69 -4.39
C ILE A 129 3.15 1.71 -5.51
N VAL A 130 4.15 1.04 -6.08
CA VAL A 130 3.94 0.02 -7.13
C VAL A 130 3.09 -1.14 -6.61
N ASP A 131 3.41 -1.68 -5.44
CA ASP A 131 2.68 -2.79 -4.84
C ASP A 131 1.23 -2.40 -4.54
N SER A 132 1.00 -1.23 -3.93
CA SER A 132 -0.37 -0.74 -3.66
C SER A 132 -1.20 -0.50 -4.92
N TRP A 133 -0.58 -0.02 -6.01
CA TRP A 133 -1.26 0.15 -7.30
C TRP A 133 -1.69 -1.19 -7.90
N TYR A 134 -0.82 -2.20 -7.89
CA TYR A 134 -1.18 -3.52 -8.41
C TYR A 134 -2.17 -4.27 -7.52
N ILE A 135 -2.13 -4.08 -6.20
CA ILE A 135 -3.15 -4.60 -5.28
C ILE A 135 -4.52 -4.01 -5.64
N ALA A 136 -4.59 -2.69 -5.83
CA ALA A 136 -5.83 -2.02 -6.23
C ALA A 136 -6.33 -2.51 -7.60
N LYS A 137 -5.44 -2.58 -8.60
CA LYS A 137 -5.78 -3.06 -9.96
C LYS A 137 -6.23 -4.53 -9.96
N ALA A 138 -5.54 -5.40 -9.22
CA ALA A 138 -5.90 -6.81 -9.09
C ALA A 138 -7.24 -7.01 -8.36
N ASN A 139 -7.56 -6.15 -7.40
CA ASN A 139 -8.86 -6.17 -6.74
C ASN A 139 -9.97 -5.66 -7.65
N TYR A 140 -9.72 -4.58 -8.40
CA TYR A 140 -10.69 -4.03 -9.36
C TYR A 140 -11.04 -5.05 -10.44
N GLY A 141 -10.07 -5.77 -11.00
CA GLY A 141 -10.33 -6.82 -12.00
C GLY A 141 -10.99 -8.09 -11.47
N ARG A 142 -11.25 -8.20 -10.16
CA ARG A 142 -12.03 -9.29 -9.54
C ARG A 142 -13.51 -8.93 -9.33
N LEU A 143 -13.83 -7.63 -9.39
CA LEU A 143 -15.20 -7.10 -9.39
C LEU A 143 -15.73 -7.11 -10.82
#